data_AF-A0A7C3L7Q6-F1
#
_entry.id   AF-A0A7C3L7Q6-F1
#
_cell.length_a   1.000
_cell.length_b   1.000
_cell.length_c   1.000
_cell.angle_alpha   90.00
_cell.angle_beta   90.00
_cell.angle_gamma   90.00
#
_symmetry.space_group_name_H-M   'P 1'
#
loop_
_entity.id
_entity.type
_entity.pdbx_description
1 polymer ?
#
loop_
_entity_poly.entity_id
_entity_poly.type
_entity_poly.pdbx_seq_one_letter_code
_entity_poly.pdbx_strand_id
1 'polypeptide(L)' 'LRNITKTSPYFHNGSVEKLEEAVRIMSKYQIGDEFNKEQIDDMVAFLKTLDGELVKY' A
#
# COMPACT_ATOMS: atom_id res chain seq x y z
N LEU A 1 3.88 -7.02 3.12
CA LEU A 1 3.75 -5.56 3.30
C LEU A 1 5.01 -4.87 3.83
N ARG A 2 6.00 -5.56 4.44
CA ARG A 2 7.31 -4.95 4.74
C ARG A 2 7.95 -4.41 3.46
N ASN A 3 8.53 -3.20 3.51
CA ASN A 3 9.10 -2.47 2.36
C ASN A 3 8.12 -2.16 1.23
N ILE A 4 6.80 -2.18 1.47
CA ILE A 4 5.81 -2.06 0.39
C ILE A 4 5.96 -0.76 -0.42
N THR A 5 6.39 0.34 0.21
CA THR A 5 6.59 1.63 -0.48
C THR A 5 7.66 1.57 -1.57
N LYS A 6 8.53 0.55 -1.53
CA LYS A 6 9.68 0.35 -2.43
C LYS A 6 9.45 -0.75 -3.45
N THR A 7 8.26 -1.36 -3.47
CA THR A 7 7.95 -2.55 -4.28
C THR A 7 6.77 -2.33 -5.22
N SER A 8 6.59 -1.09 -5.70
CA SER A 8 5.71 -0.82 -6.84
C SER A 8 6.24 -1.53 -8.10
N PRO A 9 5.38 -1.98 -9.03
CA PRO A 9 3.91 -1.95 -8.98
C PRO A 9 3.29 -3.07 -8.13
N TYR A 10 2.07 -2.84 -7.67
CA TYR A 10 1.34 -3.68 -6.71
C TYR A 10 0.45 -4.74 -7.38
N PHE A 11 0.04 -5.72 -6.56
CA PHE A 11 -0.73 -6.91 -6.92
C PHE A 11 0.02 -7.92 -7.81
N HIS A 12 -0.60 -9.08 -8.03
CA HIS A 12 0.01 -10.25 -8.67
C HIS A 12 0.43 -10.02 -10.13
N ASN A 13 -0.19 -9.04 -10.80
CA ASN A 13 0.07 -8.69 -12.19
C ASN A 13 0.74 -7.32 -12.34
N GLY A 14 1.14 -6.66 -11.24
CA GLY A 14 1.75 -5.33 -11.28
C GLY A 14 0.86 -4.26 -11.90
N SER A 15 -0.47 -4.36 -11.78
CA SER A 15 -1.40 -3.46 -12.48
C SER A 15 -1.61 -2.11 -11.81
N VAL A 16 -1.10 -1.89 -10.60
CA VAL A 16 -1.37 -0.67 -9.82
C VAL A 16 -0.06 -0.03 -9.39
N GLU A 17 0.16 1.22 -9.79
CA GLU A 17 1.39 1.96 -9.52
C GLU A 17 1.39 2.72 -8.19
N LYS A 18 0.20 3.11 -7.69
CA LYS A 18 0.08 3.98 -6.52
C LYS A 18 -0.33 3.19 -5.29
N LEU A 19 0.35 3.43 -4.17
CA LEU A 19 0.10 2.70 -2.94
C LEU A 19 -1.27 3.06 -2.36
N GLU A 20 -1.65 4.34 -2.50
CA GLU A 20 -2.97 4.87 -2.13
C GLU A 20 -4.09 4.10 -2.87
N GLU A 21 -3.88 3.82 -4.15
CA GLU A 21 -4.84 3.10 -4.98
C GLU A 21 -4.92 1.63 -4.59
N ALA A 22 -3.77 1.01 -4.27
CA ALA A 22 -3.75 -0.35 -3.74
C ALA A 22 -4.52 -0.45 -2.41
N VAL A 23 -4.35 0.52 -1.49
CA VAL A 23 -5.10 0.59 -0.22
C VAL A 23 -6.60 0.77 -0.47
N ARG A 24 -6.99 1.67 -1.37
CA ARG A 24 -8.40 1.91 -1.74
C ARG A 24 -9.06 0.66 -2.33
N ILE A 25 -8.38 -0.05 -3.21
CA ILE A 25 -8.88 -1.31 -3.81
C ILE A 25 -9.04 -2.36 -2.71
N MET A 26 -8.06 -2.50 -1.80
CA MET A 26 -8.14 -3.48 -0.72
C MET A 26 -9.28 -3.17 0.27
N SER A 27 -9.52 -1.90 0.65
CA SER A 27 -10.64 -1.57 1.54
C SER A 27 -11.96 -2.04 0.93
N LYS A 28 -12.17 -1.74 -0.35
CA LYS A 28 -13.40 -2.04 -1.06
C LYS A 28 -13.64 -3.53 -1.23
N TYR A 29 -12.64 -4.27 -1.71
CA TYR A 29 -12.84 -5.65 -2.14
C TYR A 29 -12.52 -6.69 -1.07
N GLN A 30 -11.62 -6.40 -0.14
CA GLN A 30 -11.25 -7.36 0.90
C GLN A 30 -12.11 -7.21 2.16
N ILE A 31 -12.42 -5.96 2.55
CA ILE A 31 -13.17 -5.66 3.77
C ILE A 31 -14.66 -5.40 3.45
N GLY A 32 -14.94 -4.82 2.27
CA GLY A 32 -16.30 -4.41 1.89
C GLY A 32 -16.63 -2.96 2.30
N ASP A 33 -15.62 -2.13 2.51
CA ASP A 33 -15.76 -0.73 2.95
C ASP A 33 -15.06 0.26 2.00
N GLU A 34 -15.54 1.50 1.93
CA GLU A 34 -14.93 2.55 1.12
C GLU A 34 -14.29 3.61 2.02
N PHE A 35 -12.97 3.48 2.21
CA PHE A 35 -12.21 4.44 2.99
C PHE A 35 -12.24 5.82 2.34
N ASN A 36 -12.39 6.85 3.17
CA ASN A 36 -12.22 8.22 2.76
C ASN A 36 -10.74 8.56 2.56
N LYS A 37 -10.47 9.79 2.12
CA LYS A 37 -9.10 10.24 1.84
C LYS A 37 -8.22 10.21 3.08
N GLU A 38 -8.70 10.71 4.23
CA GLU A 38 -7.89 10.73 5.46
C GLU A 38 -7.50 9.31 5.90
N GLN A 39 -8.43 8.36 5.85
CA GLN A 39 -8.17 6.96 6.22
C GLN A 39 -7.15 6.29 5.28
N ILE A 40 -7.21 6.59 3.98
CA ILE A 40 -6.20 6.10 3.02
C ILE A 40 -4.84 6.70 3.35
N ASP A 41 -4.76 8.02 3.59
CA ASP A 41 -3.51 8.71 3.92
C ASP A 41 -2.90 8.16 5.22
N ASP A 42 -3.71 7.94 6.25
CA ASP A 42 -3.28 7.35 7.53
C ASP A 42 -2.76 5.92 7.36
N MET A 43 -3.44 5.09 6.57
CA MET A 43 -2.98 3.74 6.27
C MET A 43 -1.66 3.76 5.48
N VAL A 44 -1.54 4.64 4.48
CA VAL A 44 -0.28 4.81 3.74
C VAL A 44 0.84 5.31 4.66
N ALA A 45 0.55 6.22 5.59
CA ALA A 45 1.50 6.67 6.60
C ALA A 45 1.96 5.52 7.49
N PHE A 46 1.05 4.67 7.96
CA PHE A 46 1.40 3.46 8.69
C PHE A 46 2.28 2.52 7.85
N LEU A 47 1.91 2.23 6.59
CA LEU A 47 2.69 1.33 5.73
C LEU A 47 4.12 1.82 5.47
N LYS A 48 4.35 3.14 5.43
CA LYS A 48 5.70 3.73 5.35
C LYS A 48 6.57 3.37 6.55
N THR A 49 5.98 3.16 7.73
CA THR A 49 6.74 2.74 8.91
C THR A 49 7.28 1.30 8.81
N LEU A 50 6.80 0.52 7.84
CA LEU A 50 7.23 -0.86 7.61
C LEU A 50 8.48 -0.96 6.71
N ASP A 51 9.06 0.17 6.32
CA ASP A 51 10.30 0.21 5.55
C ASP A 51 11.50 -0.15 6.43
N GLY A 52 12.25 -1.14 6.01
CA GLY A 52 13.55 -1.49 6.57
C GLY A 52 14.70 -0.94 5.74
N GLU A 53 15.90 -1.04 6.32
CA GLU A 53 17.15 -0.80 5.61
C GLU A 53 17.43 -1.92 4.62
N LEU A 54 17.83 -1.56 3.40
CA LEU A 54 18.22 -2.52 2.39
C LEU A 54 19.71 -2.81 2.54
N VAL A 55 20.05 -4.07 2.79
CA VAL A 55 21.44 -4.52 2.72
C VAL A 55 21.84 -4.61 1.25
N LYS A 56 22.88 -3.87 0.86
CA LYS A 56 23.51 -3.99 -0.45
C LYS A 56 24.66 -4.99 -0.33
N TYR A 57 24.67 -5.99 -1.21
CA TYR A 57 25.76 -6.96 -1.37
C TYR A 57 26.54 -6.63 -2.63
#